data_AF-A0AA35S5A7-F1
#
_entry.id   AF-A0AA35S5A7-F1
#
_cell.length_a   1.000
_cell.length_b   1.000
_cell.length_c   1.000
_cell.angle_alpha   90.00
_cell.angle_beta   90.00
_cell.angle_gamma   90.00
#
_symmetry.space_group_name_H-M   'P 1'
#
loop_
_entity.id
_entity.type
_entity.pdbx_description
1 polymer ?
#
loop_
_entity_poly.entity_id
_entity_poly.type
_entity_poly.pdbx_seq_one_letter_code
_entity_poly.pdbx_strand_id
1 'polypeptide(L)' 'MEDFLRSQLSTSVLRPLGAAGGGCISDGRSYLTDSGQVFVKHNTKREVGKAEVMFKGEAASLEAILKTDTLRVPKPVKV' A
#
# COMPACT_ATOMS: atom_id res chain seq x y z
N MET A 1 14.03 2.81 -0.92
CA MET A 1 12.63 2.33 -0.79
C MET A 1 12.36 1.82 0.61
N GLU A 2 13.13 0.84 1.12
CA GLU A 2 12.90 0.28 2.45
C GLU A 2 13.04 1.29 3.60
N ASP A 3 14.06 2.15 3.59
CA ASP A 3 14.21 3.21 4.61
C ASP A 3 13.06 4.22 4.59
N PHE A 4 12.58 4.56 3.39
CA PHE A 4 11.41 5.39 3.22
C PHE A 4 10.18 4.73 3.85
N LEU A 5 9.95 3.44 3.58
CA LEU A 5 8.84 2.71 4.17
C LEU A 5 8.95 2.60 5.70
N ARG A 6 10.15 2.35 6.25
CA ARG A 6 10.40 2.33 7.70
C ARG A 6 10.01 3.65 8.35
N SER A 7 10.42 4.77 7.74
CA SER A 7 10.07 6.11 8.18
C SER A 7 8.56 6.38 8.07
N GLN A 8 7.95 6.07 6.93
CA GLN A 8 6.52 6.38 6.70
C GLN A 8 5.56 5.55 7.54
N LEU A 9 5.95 4.33 7.89
CA LEU A 9 5.19 3.39 8.72
C LEU A 9 5.60 3.41 10.19
N SER A 10 6.59 4.24 10.56
CA SER A 10 7.17 4.32 11.90
C SER A 10 7.53 2.94 12.46
N THR A 11 8.24 2.13 11.67
CA THR A 11 8.56 0.74 12.02
C THR A 11 10.05 0.45 12.02
N SER A 12 10.47 -0.32 13.02
CA SER A 12 11.83 -0.83 13.19
C SER A 12 12.06 -2.17 12.49
N VAL A 13 11.02 -2.97 12.27
CA VAL A 13 11.05 -4.20 11.45
C VAL A 13 10.41 -3.93 10.09
N LEU A 14 11.11 -4.28 9.02
CA LEU A 14 10.57 -4.32 7.67
C LEU A 14 11.19 -5.53 6.98
N ARG A 15 10.48 -6.65 6.99
CA ARG A 15 10.95 -7.90 6.39
C ARG A 15 10.10 -8.26 5.18
N PRO A 16 10.66 -8.38 3.96
CA PRO A 16 9.90 -8.81 2.80
C PRO A 16 9.37 -10.24 3.01
N LEU A 17 8.12 -10.48 2.66
CA LEU A 17 7.46 -11.79 2.82
C LEU A 17 7.46 -12.64 1.53
N GLY A 18 8.19 -12.22 0.50
CA GLY A 18 8.30 -12.94 -0.78
C GLY A 18 7.03 -12.89 -1.65
N ALA A 19 5.86 -12.58 -1.08
CA ALA A 19 4.64 -12.30 -1.82
C ALA A 19 4.74 -10.95 -2.53
N ALA A 20 5.19 -11.00 -3.79
CA ALA A 20 5.13 -9.91 -4.75
C ALA A 20 4.01 -10.20 -5.76
N GLY A 21 3.17 -9.19 -6.01
CA GLY A 21 2.11 -9.25 -7.01
C GLY A 21 2.13 -7.94 -7.79
N GLY A 22 2.46 -8.01 -9.06
CA GLY A 22 2.47 -6.84 -9.96
C GLY A 22 1.25 -6.84 -10.87
N GLY A 23 0.69 -5.67 -11.12
CA GLY A 23 -0.16 -5.42 -12.28
C GLY A 23 0.65 -4.84 -13.44
N CYS A 24 0.00 -4.53 -14.55
CA CYS A 24 0.68 -3.97 -15.74
C CYS A 24 1.40 -2.63 -15.50
N ILE A 25 1.00 -1.88 -14.46
CA ILE A 25 1.49 -0.51 -14.20
C ILE A 25 1.98 -0.28 -12.77
N SER A 26 1.79 -1.21 -11.86
CA SER A 26 2.18 -1.03 -10.46
C SER A 26 2.69 -2.35 -9.90
N ASP A 27 3.74 -2.26 -9.11
CA ASP A 27 4.30 -3.39 -8.38
C ASP A 27 3.72 -3.40 -6.95
N GLY A 28 3.45 -4.60 -6.46
CA GLY A 28 2.96 -4.84 -5.11
C GLY A 28 3.91 -5.73 -4.34
N ARG A 29 4.20 -5.39 -3.08
CA ARG A 29 5.06 -6.18 -2.19
C ARG A 29 4.48 -6.25 -0.78
N SER A 30 4.58 -7.43 -0.16
CA SER A 30 4.21 -7.63 1.24
C SER A 30 5.42 -7.55 2.17
N TYR A 31 5.24 -6.88 3.31
CA TYR A 31 6.24 -6.78 4.36
C TYR A 31 5.62 -7.15 5.71
N LEU A 32 6.41 -7.82 6.55
CA LEU A 32 6.13 -7.91 7.98
C LEU A 32 6.74 -6.69 8.67
N THR A 33 5.95 -6.02 9.52
CA THR A 33 6.36 -4.92 10.38
C THR A 33 6.08 -5.23 11.84
N ASP A 34 6.48 -4.32 12.74
CA ASP A 34 6.21 -4.43 14.18
C ASP A 34 4.70 -4.51 14.47
N SER A 35 3.88 -3.90 13.61
CA SER A 35 2.43 -3.76 13.77
C SER A 35 1.63 -4.75 12.92
N GLY A 36 2.29 -5.76 12.35
CA GLY A 36 1.69 -6.78 11.51
C GLY A 36 2.11 -6.71 10.04
N GLN A 37 1.37 -7.41 9.18
CA GLN A 37 1.68 -7.45 7.76
C GLN A 37 1.09 -6.24 7.02
N VAL A 38 1.88 -5.63 6.14
CA VAL A 38 1.44 -4.56 5.23
C VAL A 38 1.66 -4.97 3.78
N PHE A 39 0.79 -4.48 2.90
CA PHE A 39 0.95 -4.59 1.44
C PHE A 39 1.18 -3.20 0.86
N VAL A 40 2.26 -3.05 0.10
CA VAL A 40 2.68 -1.77 -0.50
C VAL A 40 2.53 -1.86 -2.00
N LYS A 41 1.76 -0.94 -2.57
CA LYS A 41 1.73 -0.69 -4.02
C LYS A 41 2.64 0.49 -4.34
N HIS A 42 3.45 0.37 -5.39
CA HIS A 42 4.16 1.51 -5.94
C HIS A 42 4.08 1.52 -7.47
N ASN A 43 4.21 2.70 -8.06
CA ASN A 43 4.23 2.89 -9.50
C ASN A 43 5.52 3.64 -9.88
N THR A 44 6.29 3.08 -10.81
CA THR A 44 7.58 3.62 -11.26
C THR A 44 7.48 4.45 -12.54
N LYS A 45 6.29 4.53 -13.16
CA LYS A 45 6.10 5.34 -14.38
C LYS A 45 6.23 6.83 -14.05
N ARG A 46 6.95 7.54 -14.92
CA ARG A 46 7.38 8.95 -14.73
C ARG A 46 6.28 10.00 -14.95
N GLU A 47 5.02 9.60 -15.12
CA GLU A 47 3.92 10.56 -15.28
C GLU A 47 3.61 11.21 -13.93
N VAL A 48 4.26 12.35 -13.67
CA VAL A 48 4.15 13.12 -12.43
C VAL A 48 2.67 13.40 -12.12
N GLY A 49 2.25 13.06 -10.90
CA GLY A 49 0.91 13.35 -10.37
C GLY A 49 -0.19 12.32 -10.69
N LYS A 50 -0.11 11.54 -11.77
CA LYS A 50 -1.17 10.58 -12.12
C LYS A 50 -1.25 9.41 -11.13
N ALA A 51 -0.12 8.89 -10.68
CA ALA A 51 -0.08 7.77 -9.74
C ALA A 51 -0.63 8.14 -8.35
N GLU A 52 -0.36 9.36 -7.88
CA GLU A 52 -0.85 9.83 -6.58
C GLU A 52 -2.38 9.96 -6.57
N VAL A 53 -2.97 10.56 -7.62
CA VAL A 53 -4.42 10.65 -7.78
C VAL A 53 -5.07 9.26 -7.81
N MET A 54 -4.46 8.32 -8.53
CA MET A 54 -4.92 6.93 -8.58
C MET A 54 -4.92 6.27 -7.19
N PHE A 55 -3.83 6.36 -6.44
CA PHE A 55 -3.73 5.74 -5.12
C PHE A 55 -4.63 6.43 -4.08
N LYS A 56 -4.79 7.76 -4.15
CA LYS A 56 -5.77 8.48 -3.32
C LYS A 56 -7.20 8.02 -3.62
N GLY A 57 -7.55 7.83 -4.88
CA GLY A 57 -8.85 7.30 -5.28
C GLY A 57 -9.10 5.88 -4.76
N GLU A 58 -8.09 5.01 -4.87
CA GLU A 58 -8.14 3.64 -4.33
C GLU A 58 -8.36 3.64 -2.81
N ALA A 59 -7.57 4.42 -2.06
CA ALA A 59 -7.71 4.54 -0.61
C ALA A 59 -9.10 5.05 -0.21
N ALA A 60 -9.61 6.10 -0.87
CA ALA A 60 -10.94 6.64 -0.61
C ALA A 60 -12.04 5.60 -0.86
N SER A 61 -11.94 4.82 -1.94
CA SER A 61 -12.91 3.77 -2.25
C SER A 61 -12.90 2.62 -1.23
N LEU A 62 -11.72 2.19 -0.78
CA LEU A 62 -11.56 1.15 0.24
C LEU A 62 -12.10 1.63 1.59
N GLU A 63 -11.85 2.88 1.98
CA GLU A 63 -12.44 3.45 3.18
C GLU A 63 -13.97 3.52 3.11
N ALA A 64 -14.51 3.90 1.95
CA ALA A 64 -15.95 3.95 1.75
C ALA A 64 -16.59 2.56 1.90
N ILE A 65 -16.00 1.53 1.27
CA ILE A 65 -16.48 0.15 1.39
C ILE A 65 -16.30 -0.39 2.81
N LEU A 66 -15.19 -0.09 3.48
CA LEU A 66 -14.97 -0.53 4.85
C LEU A 66 -16.04 0.03 5.81
N LYS A 67 -16.48 1.27 5.59
CA LYS A 67 -17.52 1.93 6.39
C LYS A 67 -18.91 1.32 6.21
N THR A 68 -19.16 0.54 5.16
CA THR A 68 -20.48 -0.11 4.98
C THR A 68 -20.64 -1.36 5.83
N ASP A 69 -19.56 -1.91 6.39
CA ASP A 69 -19.55 -3.15 7.20
C ASP A 69 -20.24 -4.35 6.51
N THR A 70 -20.17 -4.39 5.17
CA THR A 70 -20.81 -5.44 4.36
C THR A 70 -19.83 -6.48 3.83
N LEU A 71 -18.61 -6.06 3.51
CA LEU A 71 -17.58 -6.90 2.89
C LEU A 71 -16.24 -6.69 3.57
N ARG A 72 -15.44 -7.76 3.64
CA ARG A 72 -14.05 -7.64 4.05
C ARG A 72 -13.23 -7.01 2.93
N VAL A 73 -12.58 -5.89 3.24
CA VAL A 73 -11.64 -5.20 2.35
C VAL A 73 -10.37 -4.82 3.10
N PRO A 74 -9.22 -4.64 2.41
CA PRO A 74 -8.02 -4.12 3.05
C PRO A 74 -8.25 -2.73 3.63
N LYS A 75 -7.77 -2.50 4.86
CA LYS A 75 -7.79 -1.17 5.48
C LYS A 75 -6.65 -0.32 4.89
N PRO A 76 -6.93 0.85 4.28
CA PRO A 76 -5.88 1.76 3.86
C PRO A 76 -5.07 2.26 5.06
N VAL A 77 -3.75 2.28 4.93
CA VAL A 77 -2.83 2.73 5.99
C VAL A 77 -2.27 4.10 5.66
N LYS A 78 -1.78 4.28 4.42
CA LYS A 78 -1.15 5.51 3.94
C LYS A 78 -1.08 5.51 2.41
N VAL A 79 -1.07 6.71 1.81
CA VAL A 79 -0.75 6.98 0.40
C VAL A 79 0.41 7.96 0.35
#